data_AF-A0A8S4QKI0-F1
#
_entry.id   AF-A0A8S4QKI0-F1
#
_cell.length_a   1.000
_cell.length_b   1.000
_cell.length_c   1.000
_cell.angle_alpha   90.00
_cell.angle_beta   90.00
_cell.angle_gamma   90.00
#
_symmetry.space_group_name_H-M   'P 1'
#
loop_
_entity.id
_entity.type
_entity.pdbx_description
1 polymer ?
#
loop_
_entity_poly.entity_id
_entity_poly.type
_entity_poly.pdbx_seq_one_letter_code
_entity_poly.pdbx_strand_id
1 'polypeptide(L)'
;MPDLAPTEIARALKMRRNVQTYRVISRDLRRPVSTIYRSIQRFRETGTYMRGAGQGRKRRTSSRGDRFIRLRVRRYPRLTAVQARHELETVRGVTISEPTDNARPHTARVTQAYLNDMNITVMEWPTRSPDMNPIEQVWDLLRRKVKTRIPAPANVGELRIAVVQEWRRLSQETIDNIILSMPRRVETLIRARGGNKRY
;
A
#
# COMPACT_ATOMS: atom_id res chain seq x y z
N MET A 1 -4.50 19.40 13.19
CA MET A 1 -4.70 19.34 14.65
C MET A 1 -5.89 18.44 14.97
N PRO A 2 -6.15 17.97 16.21
CA PRO A 2 -7.54 17.68 16.59
C PRO A 2 -8.31 19.01 16.54
N ASP A 3 -9.47 19.04 15.87
CA ASP A 3 -10.21 20.30 15.65
C ASP A 3 -10.96 20.79 16.91
N LEU A 4 -10.96 19.97 17.98
CA LEU A 4 -11.48 20.26 19.32
C LEU A 4 -10.45 19.80 20.37
N ALA A 5 -10.34 20.54 21.47
CA ALA A 5 -9.56 20.15 22.64
C ALA A 5 -10.21 18.93 23.34
N PRO A 6 -9.42 18.08 24.04
CA PRO A 6 -9.93 16.93 24.79
C PRO A 6 -11.10 17.23 25.73
N THR A 7 -11.04 18.38 26.41
CA THR A 7 -12.07 18.85 27.35
C THR A 7 -13.38 19.21 26.63
N GLU A 8 -13.29 19.82 25.45
CA GLU A 8 -14.46 20.14 24.61
C GLU A 8 -15.13 18.86 24.09
N ILE A 9 -14.34 17.82 23.74
CA ILE A 9 -14.88 16.52 23.28
C ILE A 9 -15.60 15.79 24.42
N ALA A 10 -15.02 15.77 25.62
CA ALA A 10 -15.67 15.18 26.80
C ALA A 10 -16.99 15.88 27.15
N ARG A 11 -17.01 17.21 27.08
CA ARG A 11 -18.23 18.02 27.27
C ARG A 11 -19.28 17.72 26.18
N ALA A 12 -18.88 17.66 24.91
CA ALA A 12 -19.75 17.33 23.79
C ALA A 12 -20.39 15.93 23.93
N LEU A 13 -19.63 14.93 24.38
CA LEU A 13 -20.12 13.58 24.62
C LEU A 13 -21.13 13.52 25.77
N LYS A 14 -20.88 14.25 26.87
CA LYS A 14 -21.81 14.38 27.99
C LYS A 14 -23.14 15.01 27.55
N MET A 15 -23.07 16.10 26.80
CA MET A 15 -24.27 16.76 26.25
C MET A 15 -25.04 15.85 25.29
N ARG A 16 -24.33 15.06 24.47
CA ARG A 16 -24.96 14.09 23.56
C ARG A 16 -25.63 12.93 24.30
N ARG A 17 -25.05 12.49 25.42
CA ARG A 17 -25.65 11.48 26.32
C ARG A 17 -26.93 12.01 26.98
N ASN A 18 -26.99 13.31 27.26
CA ASN A 18 -28.18 14.02 27.74
C ASN A 18 -29.15 14.42 26.60
N VAL A 19 -29.10 13.70 25.47
CA VAL A 19 -30.02 13.83 24.32
C VAL A 19 -29.99 15.21 23.62
N GLN A 20 -29.00 16.05 23.89
CA GLN A 20 -28.90 17.35 23.22
C GLN A 20 -28.52 17.20 21.74
N THR A 21 -29.06 18.06 20.90
CA THR A 21 -28.81 18.05 19.45
C THR A 21 -27.43 18.63 19.13
N TYR A 22 -26.83 18.23 18.00
CA TYR A 22 -25.53 18.77 17.56
C TYR A 22 -25.54 20.30 17.36
N ARG A 23 -26.70 20.90 17.04
CA ARG A 23 -26.86 22.36 16.94
C ARG A 23 -26.74 23.06 18.30
N VAL A 24 -27.30 22.46 19.36
CA VAL A 24 -27.19 22.98 20.73
C VAL A 24 -25.73 22.88 21.22
N ILE A 25 -25.09 21.74 20.99
CA ILE A 25 -23.67 21.52 21.34
C ILE A 25 -22.75 22.49 20.57
N SER A 26 -23.09 22.78 19.31
CA SER A 26 -22.38 23.75 18.47
C SER A 26 -22.44 25.17 19.01
N ARG A 27 -23.60 25.60 19.50
CA ARG A 27 -23.75 26.91 20.13
C ARG A 27 -23.00 27.01 21.46
N ASP A 28 -23.06 25.97 22.30
CA ASP A 28 -22.37 25.94 23.60
C ASP A 28 -20.85 25.95 23.45
N LEU A 29 -20.30 25.13 22.55
CA LEU A 29 -18.86 25.01 22.35
C LEU A 29 -18.30 26.05 21.36
N ARG A 30 -19.16 26.83 20.70
CA ARG A 30 -18.80 27.79 19.64
C ARG A 30 -17.95 27.14 18.52
N ARG A 31 -18.30 25.91 18.14
CA ARG A 31 -17.63 25.14 17.08
C ARG A 31 -18.61 24.74 15.98
N PRO A 32 -18.16 24.57 14.73
CA PRO A 32 -19.02 24.07 13.66
C PRO A 32 -19.66 22.73 14.01
N VAL A 33 -20.93 22.56 13.64
CA VAL A 33 -21.69 21.30 13.83
C VAL A 33 -20.94 20.11 13.23
N SER A 34 -20.31 20.28 12.07
CA SER A 34 -19.51 19.25 11.39
C SER A 34 -18.30 18.80 12.21
N THR A 35 -17.63 19.73 12.89
CA THR A 35 -16.48 19.46 13.75
C THR A 35 -16.87 18.65 14.98
N ILE A 36 -18.01 19.01 15.60
CA ILE A 36 -18.58 18.27 16.73
C ILE A 36 -19.03 16.87 16.29
N TYR A 37 -19.74 16.79 15.18
CA TYR A 37 -20.20 15.52 14.61
C TYR A 37 -19.03 14.56 14.36
N ARG A 38 -18.00 15.02 13.64
CA ARG A 38 -16.80 14.22 13.33
C ARG A 38 -16.07 13.76 14.60
N SER A 39 -15.94 14.62 15.60
CA SER A 39 -15.25 14.28 16.84
C SER A 39 -16.02 13.27 17.70
N ILE A 40 -17.35 13.42 17.82
CA ILE A 40 -18.20 12.45 18.53
C ILE A 40 -18.23 11.12 17.79
N GLN A 41 -18.35 11.15 16.46
CA GLN A 41 -18.38 9.95 15.64
C GLN A 41 -17.05 9.18 15.73
N ARG A 42 -15.93 9.89 15.61
CA ARG A 42 -14.60 9.31 15.82
C ARG A 42 -14.46 8.66 17.20
N PHE A 43 -14.94 9.31 18.26
CA PHE A 43 -14.89 8.74 19.61
C PHE A 43 -15.72 7.46 19.72
N ARG A 44 -16.89 7.38 19.07
CA ARG A 44 -17.70 6.14 19.02
C ARG A 44 -16.97 5.00 18.29
N GLU A 45 -16.21 5.33 17.24
CA GLU A 45 -15.49 4.35 16.44
C GLU A 45 -14.19 3.86 17.12
N THR A 46 -13.44 4.76 17.76
CA THR A 46 -12.09 4.44 18.27
C THR A 46 -11.97 4.42 19.79
N GLY A 47 -13.00 4.80 20.54
CA GLY A 47 -12.98 4.95 22.00
C GLY A 47 -12.01 6.01 22.52
N THR A 48 -11.36 6.77 21.63
CA THR A 48 -10.26 7.69 21.96
C THR A 48 -10.36 8.99 21.17
N TYR A 49 -9.99 10.10 21.80
CA TYR A 49 -9.94 11.44 21.17
C TYR A 49 -8.52 11.86 20.77
N MET A 50 -7.50 11.11 21.18
CA MET A 50 -6.11 11.38 20.81
C MET A 50 -5.86 10.98 19.35
N ARG A 51 -5.07 11.78 18.62
CA ARG A 51 -4.52 11.29 17.35
C ARG A 51 -3.57 10.15 17.68
N GLY A 52 -3.94 8.93 17.30
CA GLY A 52 -2.97 7.84 17.20
C GLY A 52 -1.82 8.29 16.30
N ALA A 53 -0.58 7.89 16.63
CA ALA A 53 0.56 8.10 15.75
C ALA A 53 0.16 7.64 14.34
N GLY A 54 0.34 8.49 13.33
CA GLY A 54 -0.08 8.16 11.98
C GLY A 54 0.49 6.80 11.58
N GLN A 55 -0.37 5.91 11.08
CA GLN A 55 0.04 4.58 10.61
C GLN A 55 0.90 4.62 9.33
N GLY A 56 1.30 5.81 8.89
CA GLY A 56 2.23 6.00 7.78
C GLY A 56 3.62 5.48 8.13
N ARG A 57 4.34 5.05 7.09
CA ARG A 57 5.73 4.58 7.19
C ARG A 57 6.60 5.65 7.87
N LYS A 58 7.11 5.34 9.07
CA LYS A 58 8.09 6.19 9.78
C LYS A 58 9.27 6.47 8.85
N ARG A 59 9.64 7.76 8.72
CA ARG A 59 10.78 8.22 7.90
C ARG A 59 12.06 7.52 8.37
N ARG A 60 12.75 6.84 7.45
CA ARG A 60 14.00 6.10 7.75
C ARG A 60 15.26 6.88 7.41
N THR A 61 15.14 7.97 6.64
CA THR A 61 16.25 8.86 6.33
C THR A 61 16.21 10.09 7.23
N SER A 62 17.37 10.48 7.75
CA SER A 62 17.54 11.77 8.42
C SER A 62 17.68 12.89 7.37
N SER A 63 17.45 14.15 7.76
CA SER A 63 17.68 15.31 6.89
C SER A 63 19.13 15.36 6.33
N ARG A 64 20.09 14.79 7.07
CA ARG A 64 21.49 14.63 6.65
C ARG A 64 21.65 13.50 5.62
N GLY A 65 20.96 12.37 5.79
CA GLY A 65 20.91 11.28 4.81
C GLY A 65 20.32 11.72 3.46
N ASP A 66 19.25 12.53 3.49
CA ASP A 66 18.64 13.07 2.27
C ASP A 66 19.54 14.10 1.56
N ARG A 67 20.37 14.84 2.31
CA ARG A 67 21.39 15.73 1.74
C ARG A 67 22.50 14.93 1.06
N PHE A 68 22.93 13.83 1.67
CA PHE A 68 23.94 12.93 1.10
C PHE A 68 23.45 12.29 -0.21
N ILE A 69 22.22 11.73 -0.21
CA ILE A 69 21.61 11.15 -1.42
C ILE A 69 21.53 12.19 -2.54
N ARG A 70 21.06 13.41 -2.25
CA ARG A 70 20.97 14.50 -3.24
C ARG A 70 22.34 14.88 -3.81
N LEU A 71 23.39 14.94 -2.99
CA LEU A 71 24.74 15.25 -3.44
C LEU A 71 25.34 14.13 -4.30
N ARG A 72 25.13 12.86 -3.93
CA ARG A 72 25.63 11.70 -4.69
C ARG A 72 24.94 11.56 -6.04
N VAL A 73 23.62 11.70 -6.10
CA VAL A 73 22.85 11.65 -7.36
C VAL A 73 23.22 12.80 -8.31
N ARG A 74 23.50 13.99 -7.78
CA ARG A 74 23.99 15.12 -8.60
C ARG A 74 25.41 14.92 -9.10
N ARG A 75 26.30 14.36 -8.27
CA ARG A 75 27.72 14.14 -8.62
C ARG A 75 27.91 12.94 -9.55
N TYR A 76 27.03 11.94 -9.47
CA TYR A 76 27.07 10.73 -10.28
C TYR A 76 25.70 10.48 -10.90
N PRO A 77 25.41 11.05 -12.09
CA PRO A 77 24.09 10.96 -12.73
C PRO A 77 23.66 9.53 -13.09
N ARG A 78 24.61 8.60 -13.20
CA ARG A 78 24.38 7.17 -13.47
C ARG A 78 24.28 6.30 -12.21
N LEU A 79 24.31 6.91 -11.02
CA LEU A 79 24.25 6.18 -9.76
C LEU A 79 22.87 5.58 -9.56
N THR A 80 22.81 4.25 -9.50
CA THR A 80 21.54 3.55 -9.30
C THR A 80 21.07 3.69 -7.85
N ALA A 81 19.76 3.56 -7.62
CA ALA A 81 19.16 3.62 -6.28
C ALA A 81 19.73 2.54 -5.32
N VAL A 82 20.18 1.41 -5.86
CA VAL A 82 20.81 0.31 -5.10
C VAL A 82 22.22 0.70 -4.65
N GLN A 83 23.01 1.29 -5.55
CA GLN A 83 24.36 1.78 -5.24
C GLN A 83 24.31 2.95 -4.24
N ALA A 84 23.40 3.90 -4.43
CA ALA A 84 23.20 5.02 -3.50
C ALA A 84 22.77 4.54 -2.10
N ARG A 85 22.00 3.44 -2.01
CA ARG A 85 21.63 2.80 -0.75
C ARG A 85 22.83 2.16 -0.07
N HIS A 86 23.60 1.34 -0.80
CA HIS A 86 24.79 0.68 -0.27
C HIS A 86 25.82 1.71 0.22
N GLU A 87 25.99 2.82 -0.49
CA GLU A 87 26.84 3.93 -0.05
C GLU A 87 26.30 4.64 1.19
N LEU A 88 24.99 4.83 1.29
CA LEU A 88 24.39 5.42 2.49
C LEU A 88 24.53 4.46 3.70
N GLU A 89 24.41 3.15 3.48
CA GLU A 89 24.56 2.13 4.50
C GLU A 89 26.02 2.03 4.97
N THR A 90 26.99 1.98 4.06
CA THR A 90 28.43 1.92 4.37
C THR A 90 28.96 3.22 4.99
N VAL A 91 28.54 4.39 4.50
CA VAL A 91 29.07 5.69 4.97
C VAL A 91 28.35 6.19 6.23
N ARG A 92 27.08 5.82 6.44
CA ARG A 92 26.25 6.40 7.52
C ARG A 92 25.62 5.36 8.45
N GLY A 93 25.77 4.05 8.19
CA GLY A 93 25.13 3.01 8.99
C GLY A 93 23.60 3.03 8.93
N VAL A 94 23.02 3.66 7.90
CA VAL A 94 21.56 3.79 7.76
C VAL A 94 21.04 2.74 6.78
N THR A 95 20.47 1.65 7.31
CA THR A 95 19.82 0.61 6.51
C THR A 95 18.45 1.08 6.02
N ILE A 96 18.32 1.30 4.71
CA ILE A 96 17.05 1.56 4.04
C ILE A 96 16.50 0.22 3.53
N SER A 97 15.31 -0.18 3.96
CA SER A 97 14.68 -1.41 3.43
C SER A 97 14.26 -1.26 1.96
N GLU A 98 14.56 -2.26 1.15
CA GLU A 98 14.00 -2.45 -0.19
C GLU A 98 12.48 -2.68 -0.17
N PRO A 99 11.76 -2.21 -1.20
CA PRO A 99 10.56 -2.97 -1.58
C PRO A 99 10.33 -3.03 -3.10
N THR A 100 9.80 -4.18 -3.53
CA THR A 100 8.58 -4.31 -4.39
C THR A 100 8.16 -5.75 -4.73
N ASP A 101 8.70 -6.81 -4.12
CA ASP A 101 8.00 -8.11 -4.05
C ASP A 101 8.22 -8.90 -2.73
N ASN A 102 9.13 -8.43 -1.87
CA ASN A 102 9.23 -8.84 -0.47
C ASN A 102 8.46 -7.88 0.44
N ALA A 103 7.14 -7.76 0.25
CA ALA A 103 6.36 -6.93 1.15
C ALA A 103 6.58 -7.41 2.59
N ARG A 104 6.81 -6.49 3.53
CA ARG A 104 7.20 -6.82 4.91
C ARG A 104 6.29 -7.85 5.62
N PRO A 105 4.98 -7.96 5.31
CA PRO A 105 4.16 -9.05 5.83
C PRO A 105 4.60 -10.44 5.35
N HIS A 106 5.08 -10.58 4.11
CA HIS A 106 5.55 -11.85 3.55
C HIS A 106 6.93 -12.27 4.09
N THR A 107 7.73 -11.32 4.56
CA THR A 107 9.03 -11.58 5.21
C THR A 107 8.96 -11.56 6.74
N ALA A 108 7.78 -11.40 7.33
CA ALA A 108 7.59 -11.40 8.77
C ALA A 108 7.88 -12.80 9.35
N ARG A 109 8.45 -12.84 10.57
CA ARG A 109 8.79 -14.09 11.27
C ARG A 109 7.60 -15.04 11.39
N VAL A 110 6.40 -14.51 11.66
CA VAL A 110 5.17 -15.30 11.78
C VAL A 110 4.81 -15.96 10.44
N THR A 111 4.92 -15.22 9.34
CA THR A 111 4.65 -15.74 8.00
C THR A 111 5.68 -16.78 7.58
N GLN A 112 6.97 -16.54 7.87
CA GLN A 112 8.03 -17.52 7.57
C GLN A 112 7.88 -18.80 8.39
N ALA A 113 7.52 -18.70 9.67
CA ALA A 113 7.22 -19.86 10.51
C ALA A 113 6.05 -20.68 9.93
N TYR A 114 4.96 -20.02 9.54
CA TYR A 114 3.81 -20.69 8.92
C TYR A 114 4.17 -21.38 7.59
N LEU A 115 4.96 -20.73 6.73
CA LEU A 115 5.38 -21.32 5.45
C LEU A 115 6.26 -22.56 5.67
N ASN A 116 7.15 -22.52 6.67
CA ASN A 116 7.96 -23.66 7.07
C ASN A 116 7.11 -24.82 7.63
N ASP A 117 6.15 -24.52 8.52
CA ASP A 117 5.22 -25.52 9.06
C ASP A 117 4.36 -26.19 7.97
N MET A 118 4.00 -25.42 6.93
CA MET A 118 3.26 -25.93 5.77
C MET A 118 4.17 -26.59 4.72
N ASN A 119 5.48 -26.68 4.98
CA ASN A 119 6.49 -27.24 4.06
C ASN A 119 6.49 -26.57 2.67
N ILE A 120 6.24 -25.26 2.65
CA ILE A 120 6.20 -24.43 1.43
C ILE A 120 7.57 -23.79 1.23
N THR A 121 8.28 -24.22 0.18
CA THR A 121 9.54 -23.60 -0.23
C THR A 121 9.27 -22.27 -0.92
N VAL A 122 9.79 -21.18 -0.36
CA VAL A 122 9.73 -19.85 -0.97
C VAL A 122 10.86 -19.68 -1.97
N MET A 123 10.52 -19.34 -3.22
CA MET A 123 11.50 -19.02 -4.25
C MET A 123 12.14 -17.65 -4.00
N GLU A 124 13.45 -17.53 -4.24
CA GLU A 124 14.11 -16.21 -4.24
C GLU A 124 13.58 -15.35 -5.40
N TRP A 125 13.11 -14.15 -5.06
CA TRP A 125 12.49 -13.25 -6.03
C TRP A 125 13.26 -11.94 -6.17
N PRO A 126 13.54 -11.47 -7.41
CA PRO A 126 14.27 -10.22 -7.62
C PRO A 126 13.41 -9.00 -7.22
N THR A 127 14.03 -8.08 -6.47
CA THR A 127 13.41 -6.82 -6.06
C THR A 127 13.09 -5.96 -7.29
N ARG A 128 11.86 -5.40 -7.39
CA ARG A 128 11.37 -4.51 -8.49
C ARG A 128 11.12 -5.20 -9.82
N SER A 129 10.62 -6.42 -9.76
CA SER A 129 10.21 -7.15 -10.96
C SER A 129 8.75 -7.62 -10.89
N PRO A 130 7.77 -6.69 -10.82
CA PRO A 130 6.36 -7.08 -10.94
C PRO A 130 6.10 -7.76 -12.29
N ASP A 131 6.87 -7.39 -13.32
CA ASP A 131 6.87 -8.05 -14.63
C ASP A 131 7.21 -9.54 -14.52
N MET A 132 7.92 -9.98 -13.49
CA MET A 132 8.25 -11.39 -13.32
C MET A 132 7.13 -12.17 -12.65
N ASN A 133 6.08 -11.54 -12.14
CA ASN A 133 5.03 -12.23 -11.40
C ASN A 133 3.90 -12.65 -12.35
N PRO A 134 3.66 -13.97 -12.56
CA PRO A 134 2.59 -14.44 -13.44
C PRO A 134 1.21 -13.86 -13.07
N ILE A 135 0.96 -13.60 -11.79
CA ILE A 135 -0.34 -13.08 -11.34
C ILE A 135 -0.60 -11.66 -11.85
N GLU A 136 0.44 -10.83 -12.02
CA GLU A 136 0.29 -9.47 -12.56
C GLU A 136 -0.21 -9.51 -14.01
N GLN A 137 0.20 -10.53 -14.78
CA GLN A 137 -0.33 -10.75 -16.13
C GLN A 137 -1.80 -11.17 -16.09
N VAL A 138 -2.18 -12.04 -15.15
CA VAL A 138 -3.58 -12.43 -14.97
C VAL A 138 -4.42 -11.21 -14.58
N TRP A 139 -3.92 -10.35 -13.69
CA TRP A 139 -4.59 -9.10 -13.33
C TRP A 139 -4.77 -8.15 -14.51
N ASP A 140 -3.76 -8.00 -15.36
CA ASP A 140 -3.85 -7.15 -16.53
C ASP A 140 -4.83 -7.71 -17.57
N LEU A 141 -4.85 -9.04 -17.76
CA LEU A 141 -5.84 -9.72 -18.59
C LEU A 141 -7.28 -9.49 -18.08
N LEU A 142 -7.51 -9.68 -16.79
CA LEU A 142 -8.82 -9.42 -16.16
C LEU A 142 -9.24 -7.97 -16.34
N ARG A 143 -8.32 -7.02 -16.12
CA ARG A 143 -8.59 -5.60 -16.30
C ARG A 143 -9.04 -5.31 -17.73
N ARG A 144 -8.36 -5.87 -18.74
CA ARG A 144 -8.73 -5.73 -20.15
C ARG A 144 -10.13 -6.31 -20.42
N LYS A 145 -10.40 -7.54 -19.94
CA LYS A 145 -11.71 -8.19 -20.09
C LYS A 145 -12.86 -7.42 -19.44
N VAL A 146 -12.65 -6.92 -18.22
CA VAL A 146 -13.65 -6.10 -17.52
C VAL A 146 -13.89 -4.79 -18.24
N LYS A 147 -12.84 -4.16 -18.80
CA LYS A 147 -12.95 -2.91 -19.57
C LYS A 147 -13.75 -3.11 -20.88
N THR A 148 -13.72 -4.29 -21.47
CA THR A 148 -14.46 -4.60 -22.71
C THR A 148 -15.92 -4.99 -22.49
N ARG A 149 -16.41 -5.04 -21.24
CA ARG A 149 -17.79 -5.44 -20.96
C ARG A 149 -18.79 -4.37 -21.38
N ILE A 150 -19.92 -4.83 -21.89
CA ILE A 150 -21.06 -4.00 -22.26
C ILE A 150 -22.30 -4.60 -21.55
N PRO A 151 -22.98 -3.86 -20.66
CA PRO A 151 -22.63 -2.52 -20.19
C PRO A 151 -21.36 -2.53 -19.30
N ALA A 152 -20.66 -1.40 -19.28
CA ALA A 152 -19.52 -1.22 -18.37
C ALA A 152 -20.03 -1.09 -16.92
N PRO A 153 -19.32 -1.65 -15.93
CA PRO A 153 -19.73 -1.52 -14.52
C PRO A 153 -19.69 -0.07 -14.07
N ALA A 154 -20.82 0.44 -13.55
CA ALA A 154 -21.00 1.83 -13.17
C ALA A 154 -20.66 2.10 -11.69
N ASN A 155 -20.60 1.05 -10.86
CA ASN A 155 -20.28 1.17 -9.43
C ASN A 155 -19.39 0.01 -8.94
N VAL A 156 -18.89 0.13 -7.70
CA VAL A 156 -17.99 -0.85 -7.08
C VAL A 156 -18.64 -2.23 -6.94
N GLY A 157 -19.96 -2.29 -6.71
CA GLY A 157 -20.69 -3.55 -6.61
C GLY A 157 -20.72 -4.29 -7.95
N GLU A 158 -21.10 -3.60 -9.01
CA GLU A 158 -21.08 -4.13 -10.39
C GLU A 158 -19.66 -4.51 -10.82
N LEU A 159 -18.65 -3.70 -10.47
CA LEU A 159 -17.26 -4.02 -10.76
C LEU A 159 -16.82 -5.32 -10.08
N ARG A 160 -17.19 -5.53 -8.82
CA ARG A 160 -16.89 -6.78 -8.09
C ARG A 160 -17.51 -7.98 -8.78
N ILE A 161 -18.79 -7.90 -9.13
CA ILE A 161 -19.49 -8.96 -9.88
C ILE A 161 -18.79 -9.20 -11.22
N ALA A 162 -18.43 -8.12 -11.91
CA ALA A 162 -17.79 -8.21 -13.22
C ALA A 162 -16.43 -8.91 -13.16
N VAL A 163 -15.59 -8.57 -12.17
CA VAL A 163 -14.28 -9.22 -11.98
C VAL A 163 -14.45 -10.71 -11.67
N VAL A 164 -15.37 -11.08 -10.78
CA VAL A 164 -15.60 -12.49 -10.41
C VAL A 164 -16.09 -13.31 -11.61
N GLN A 165 -16.99 -12.75 -12.42
CA GLN A 165 -17.48 -13.42 -13.61
C GLN A 165 -16.39 -13.58 -14.68
N GLU A 166 -15.57 -12.55 -14.92
CA GLU A 166 -14.45 -12.66 -15.87
C GLU A 166 -13.37 -13.62 -15.37
N TRP A 167 -13.12 -13.67 -14.05
CA TRP A 167 -12.25 -14.68 -13.46
C TRP A 167 -12.74 -16.09 -13.73
N ARG A 168 -14.02 -16.37 -13.49
CA ARG A 168 -14.63 -17.69 -13.75
C ARG A 168 -14.63 -18.09 -15.22
N ARG A 169 -14.49 -17.12 -16.14
CA ARG A 169 -14.42 -17.35 -17.59
C ARG A 169 -12.99 -17.54 -18.09
N LEU A 170 -11.97 -17.29 -17.26
CA LEU A 170 -10.59 -17.60 -17.64
C LEU A 170 -10.44 -19.11 -17.73
N SER A 171 -10.02 -19.59 -18.90
CA SER A 171 -9.69 -21.00 -19.06
C SER A 171 -8.39 -21.33 -18.33
N GLN A 172 -8.30 -22.55 -17.82
CA GLN A 172 -7.05 -23.05 -17.23
C GLN A 172 -5.91 -22.99 -18.26
N GLU A 173 -6.17 -23.29 -19.53
CA GLU A 173 -5.22 -23.14 -20.64
C GLU A 173 -4.63 -21.72 -20.74
N THR A 174 -5.42 -20.68 -20.51
CA THR A 174 -4.92 -19.30 -20.51
C THR A 174 -3.93 -19.08 -19.37
N ILE A 175 -4.23 -19.60 -18.18
CA ILE A 175 -3.36 -19.52 -17.00
C ILE A 175 -2.08 -20.31 -17.24
N ASP A 176 -2.20 -21.52 -17.78
CA ASP A 176 -1.07 -22.40 -18.09
C ASP A 176 -0.13 -21.74 -19.12
N ASN A 177 -0.69 -21.14 -20.17
CA ASN A 177 0.09 -20.39 -21.16
C ASN A 177 0.84 -19.20 -20.54
N ILE A 178 0.24 -18.48 -19.58
CA ILE A 178 0.91 -17.41 -18.84
C ILE A 178 2.08 -17.97 -18.03
N ILE A 179 1.90 -19.09 -17.33
CA ILE A 179 2.96 -19.75 -16.55
C ILE A 179 4.08 -20.26 -17.46
N LEU A 180 3.74 -20.95 -18.55
CA LEU A 180 4.70 -21.50 -19.52
C LEU A 180 5.45 -20.41 -20.32
N SER A 181 4.93 -19.18 -20.35
CA SER A 181 5.64 -18.03 -20.94
C SER A 181 6.80 -17.53 -20.08
N MET A 182 6.85 -17.88 -18.79
CA MET A 182 7.78 -17.32 -17.82
C MET A 182 9.26 -17.47 -18.19
N PRO A 183 9.76 -18.65 -18.64
CA PRO A 183 11.16 -18.80 -19.03
C PRO A 183 11.60 -17.81 -20.12
N ARG A 184 10.75 -17.59 -21.14
CA ARG A 184 11.02 -16.62 -22.22
C ARG A 184 11.04 -15.17 -21.71
N ARG A 185 10.20 -14.85 -20.73
CA ARG A 185 10.13 -13.51 -20.12
C ARG A 185 11.34 -13.24 -19.24
N VAL A 186 11.76 -14.24 -18.45
CA VAL A 186 13.01 -14.21 -17.67
C VAL A 186 14.20 -13.94 -18.59
N GLU A 187 14.30 -14.68 -19.69
CA GLU A 187 15.37 -14.50 -20.67
C GLU A 187 15.36 -13.09 -21.28
N THR A 188 14.17 -12.57 -21.61
CA THR A 188 14.02 -11.22 -22.14
C THR A 188 14.48 -10.15 -21.13
N LEU A 189 14.19 -10.34 -19.85
CA LEU A 189 14.61 -9.45 -18.77
C LEU A 189 16.13 -9.48 -18.55
N ILE A 190 16.74 -10.68 -18.60
CA ILE A 190 18.19 -10.86 -18.55
C ILE A 190 18.86 -10.13 -19.71
N ARG A 191 18.36 -10.33 -20.94
CA ARG A 191 18.85 -9.63 -22.15
C ARG A 191 18.68 -8.11 -22.05
N ALA A 192 17.64 -7.64 -21.38
CA ALA A 192 17.39 -6.22 -21.14
C ALA A 192 18.22 -5.62 -19.98
N ARG A 193 19.07 -6.40 -19.30
CA ARG A 193 19.84 -6.01 -18.12
C ARG A 193 18.97 -5.36 -17.02
N GLY A 194 17.75 -5.86 -16.84
CA GLY A 194 16.80 -5.30 -15.87
C GLY A 194 16.13 -3.98 -16.28
N GLY A 195 16.23 -3.57 -17.55
CA GLY A 195 15.45 -2.46 -18.09
C GLY A 195 13.97 -2.82 -18.24
N ASN A 196 13.07 -1.87 -17.92
CA ASN A 196 11.63 -2.05 -18.10
C ASN A 196 11.30 -2.29 -19.59
N LYS A 197 10.68 -3.42 -19.91
CA LYS A 197 10.04 -3.66 -21.20
C LYS A 197 8.56 -3.88 -20.99
N ARG A 198 7.75 -3.41 -21.94
CA ARG A 198 6.34 -3.80 -22.03
C ARG A 198 6.31 -5.24 -22.54
N TYR A 199 5.74 -6.14 -21.73
CA TYR A 199 5.40 -7.51 -22.09
C TYR A 199 3.94 -7.59 -22.52
#